data_AF-A0A816HGM3-F1
#
_entry.id   AF-A0A816HGM3-F1
#
_cell.length_a   1.000
_cell.length_b   1.000
_cell.length_c   1.000
_cell.angle_alpha   90.00
_cell.angle_beta   90.00
_cell.angle_gamma   90.00
#
_symmetry.space_group_name_H-M   'P 1'
#
loop_
_entity.id
_entity.type
_entity.pdbx_description
1 polymer ?
#
loop_
_entity_poly.entity_id
_entity_poly.type
_entity_poly.pdbx_seq_one_letter_code
_entity_poly.pdbx_strand_id
1 'polypeptide(L)'
;ANDDCVIVVPSSSIDKEIEDGIDKVEFDLMVIGGDILGTRFGDDVCGDIYTKLDHGLTKSDINPKDRQNFSSCLKLTSTDLFKILNDNVNTRGTLIYLQMLKMIVVAYVEKKTTIAELLLVKQKQLPPHVLCIHAFSSQACESIFRNTRALSGIYSTIVNFTVYDFLRRAQRLSLLNDIKCKQSNDESVNNLAFPVHHKHQNDRQSSCTESQNEIDQIDIEQIITKAYHEAIDMLDGLEILNVLKNKRVLDLKLLSEYVFKQLNSNSKMYDYSSQRSNMDDGEFEIDDDDDDNETTDDLNMDDDNNDSFSSNADYTDEDEQEDTDNSINTTKNEFAGIKICSKVESDTEHCYFKVTINDDTKYLHKQTACWLLTEEKSKLSNDRLLRVQQANKNK
;
A
#
# COMPACT_ATOMS: atom_id res chain seq x y z
N ALA A 1 54.66 -6.64 9.43
CA ALA A 1 54.33 -7.11 8.07
C ALA A 1 53.18 -8.10 8.20
N ASN A 2 51.97 -7.57 8.17
CA ASN A 2 50.71 -8.28 7.98
C ASN A 2 49.81 -7.21 7.37
N ASP A 3 49.77 -7.18 6.04
CA ASP A 3 48.96 -6.25 5.27
C ASP A 3 47.55 -6.83 5.16
N ASP A 4 46.62 -6.26 5.93
CA ASP A 4 45.19 -6.51 5.78
C ASP A 4 44.69 -5.77 4.54
N CYS A 5 44.61 -6.50 3.43
CA CYS A 5 44.03 -6.03 2.18
C CYS A 5 42.50 -5.99 2.29
N VAL A 6 41.96 -4.84 2.70
CA VAL A 6 40.51 -4.58 2.66
C VAL A 6 40.10 -4.29 1.21
N ILE A 7 39.45 -5.25 0.57
CA ILE A 7 38.82 -5.06 -0.73
C ILE A 7 37.49 -4.34 -0.49
N VAL A 8 37.49 -3.03 -0.68
CA VAL A 8 36.26 -2.22 -0.77
C VAL A 8 35.70 -2.38 -2.18
N VAL A 9 34.62 -3.14 -2.33
CA VAL A 9 33.86 -3.19 -3.58
C VAL A 9 32.90 -1.99 -3.59
N PRO A 10 32.91 -1.12 -4.62
CA PRO A 10 31.96 -0.01 -4.68
C PRO A 10 30.55 -0.55 -5.00
N SER A 11 29.62 -0.43 -4.04
CA SER A 11 28.23 -0.90 -4.16
C SER A 11 27.35 -0.03 -5.07
N SER A 12 27.81 1.17 -5.46
CA SER A 12 26.94 2.19 -6.06
C SER A 12 26.56 1.99 -7.53
N SER A 13 27.09 0.96 -8.21
CA SER A 13 26.84 0.75 -9.65
C SER A 13 25.92 -0.42 -9.96
N ILE A 14 25.77 -1.39 -9.06
CA ILE A 14 24.89 -2.55 -9.27
C ILE A 14 23.45 -2.22 -8.88
N ASP A 15 23.26 -1.36 -7.86
CA ASP A 15 21.93 -1.06 -7.34
C ASP A 15 21.04 -0.29 -8.34
N LYS A 16 21.62 0.58 -9.18
CA LYS A 16 20.86 1.34 -10.19
C LYS A 16 20.37 0.53 -11.38
N GLU A 17 21.17 -0.43 -11.87
CA GLU A 17 20.73 -1.28 -13.00
C GLU A 17 19.68 -2.30 -12.57
N ILE A 18 19.67 -2.69 -11.30
CA ILE A 18 18.64 -3.58 -10.73
C ILE A 18 17.33 -2.80 -10.49
N GLU A 19 17.40 -1.56 -9.95
CA GLU A 19 16.22 -0.70 -9.74
C GLU A 19 15.51 -0.38 -11.06
N ASP A 20 16.22 0.11 -12.08
CA ASP A 20 15.64 0.46 -13.38
C ASP A 20 15.13 -0.78 -14.15
N GLY A 21 15.68 -1.96 -13.86
CA GLY A 21 15.28 -3.23 -14.45
C GLY A 21 13.97 -3.78 -13.86
N ILE A 22 13.77 -3.66 -12.55
CA ILE A 22 12.59 -4.20 -11.85
C ILE A 22 11.33 -3.41 -12.20
N ASP A 23 11.40 -2.08 -12.16
CA ASP A 23 10.25 -1.21 -12.47
C ASP A 23 9.75 -1.39 -13.92
N LYS A 24 10.67 -1.66 -14.84
CA LYS A 24 10.35 -1.86 -16.26
C LYS A 24 9.75 -3.25 -16.53
N VAL A 25 10.25 -4.29 -15.87
CA VAL A 25 9.72 -5.66 -16.00
C VAL A 25 8.33 -5.79 -15.36
N GLU A 26 8.07 -5.10 -14.25
CA GLU A 26 6.74 -5.06 -13.62
C GLU A 26 5.69 -4.42 -14.54
N PHE A 27 6.05 -3.32 -15.20
CA PHE A 27 5.14 -2.61 -16.11
C PHE A 27 4.87 -3.39 -17.40
N ASP A 28 5.89 -4.03 -17.99
CA ASP A 28 5.74 -4.76 -19.26
C ASP A 28 4.95 -6.08 -19.09
N LEU A 29 5.12 -6.81 -17.98
CA LEU A 29 4.33 -8.02 -17.68
C LEU A 29 2.83 -7.69 -17.54
N MET A 30 2.49 -6.57 -16.93
CA MET A 30 1.10 -6.14 -16.74
C MET A 30 0.46 -5.69 -18.07
N VAL A 31 1.23 -5.03 -18.94
CA VAL A 31 0.77 -4.60 -20.28
C VAL A 31 0.58 -5.80 -21.22
N ILE A 32 1.52 -6.74 -21.24
CA ILE A 32 1.44 -7.95 -22.08
C ILE A 32 0.27 -8.85 -21.62
N GLY A 33 0.05 -8.96 -20.30
CA GLY A 33 -1.09 -9.68 -19.75
C GLY A 33 -2.44 -9.05 -20.13
N GLY A 34 -2.56 -7.72 -20.09
CA GLY A 34 -3.81 -7.02 -20.39
C GLY A 34 -4.33 -7.22 -21.81
N ASP A 35 -3.45 -7.20 -22.82
CA ASP A 35 -3.85 -7.36 -24.22
C ASP A 35 -4.17 -8.82 -24.56
N ILE A 36 -3.46 -9.78 -23.97
CA ILE A 36 -3.69 -11.22 -24.16
C ILE A 36 -4.97 -11.67 -23.44
N LEU A 37 -5.22 -11.16 -22.24
CA LEU A 37 -6.43 -11.47 -21.47
C LEU A 37 -7.66 -10.76 -22.06
N GLY A 38 -7.55 -9.51 -22.49
CA GLY A 38 -8.71 -8.67 -22.82
C GLY A 38 -9.64 -9.21 -23.93
N THR A 39 -9.12 -9.94 -24.93
CA THR A 39 -9.92 -10.32 -26.11
C THR A 39 -10.39 -11.77 -26.14
N ARG A 40 -9.69 -12.72 -25.51
CA ARG A 40 -10.11 -14.13 -25.45
C ARG A 40 -10.58 -14.56 -24.07
N PHE A 41 -9.91 -14.09 -23.03
CA PHE A 41 -10.28 -14.45 -21.66
C PHE A 41 -11.63 -13.87 -21.26
N GLY A 42 -11.96 -12.67 -21.73
CA GLY A 42 -13.26 -12.04 -21.49
C GLY A 42 -14.43 -12.88 -22.03
N ASP A 43 -14.29 -13.43 -23.24
CA ASP A 43 -15.36 -14.23 -23.86
C ASP A 43 -15.45 -15.63 -23.23
N ASP A 44 -14.32 -16.25 -22.88
CA ASP A 44 -14.28 -17.58 -22.28
C ASP A 44 -14.78 -17.60 -20.82
N VAL A 45 -14.50 -16.54 -20.04
CA VAL A 45 -14.83 -16.48 -18.60
C VAL A 45 -16.16 -15.78 -18.35
N CYS A 46 -16.54 -14.77 -19.15
CA CYS A 46 -17.82 -14.08 -19.01
C CYS A 46 -18.91 -14.62 -19.94
N GLY A 47 -18.73 -15.79 -20.54
CA GLY A 47 -19.78 -16.51 -21.26
C GLY A 47 -20.89 -17.03 -20.34
N ASP A 48 -22.01 -17.46 -20.91
CA ASP A 48 -23.25 -17.86 -20.17
C ASP A 48 -23.08 -19.03 -19.17
N ILE A 49 -21.91 -19.68 -19.14
CA ILE A 49 -21.64 -20.86 -18.32
C ILE A 49 -21.31 -20.47 -16.87
N TYR A 50 -20.61 -19.36 -16.65
CA TYR A 50 -20.17 -18.92 -15.32
C TYR A 50 -20.69 -17.52 -15.02
N THR A 51 -21.29 -17.36 -13.85
CA THR A 51 -21.81 -16.07 -13.41
C THR A 51 -20.76 -15.28 -12.65
N LYS A 52 -20.98 -13.96 -12.53
CA LYS A 52 -20.15 -13.08 -11.67
C LYS A 52 -20.01 -13.60 -10.24
N LEU A 53 -20.99 -14.34 -9.72
CA LEU A 53 -20.94 -14.91 -8.38
C LEU A 53 -19.91 -16.05 -8.26
N ASP A 54 -19.66 -16.76 -9.35
CA ASP A 54 -18.74 -17.89 -9.37
C ASP A 54 -17.28 -17.42 -9.43
N HIS A 55 -17.00 -16.44 -10.30
CA HIS A 55 -15.64 -15.98 -10.56
C HIS A 55 -15.27 -14.65 -9.87
N GLY A 56 -16.24 -13.89 -9.36
CA GLY A 56 -16.03 -12.62 -8.64
C GLY A 56 -15.53 -11.44 -9.48
N LEU A 57 -15.24 -11.65 -10.77
CA LEU A 57 -14.73 -10.61 -11.68
C LEU A 57 -15.85 -9.74 -12.26
N THR A 58 -15.51 -8.49 -12.56
CA THR A 58 -16.34 -7.56 -13.33
C THR A 58 -15.66 -7.15 -14.62
N LYS A 59 -16.41 -6.61 -15.59
CA LYS A 59 -15.82 -6.09 -16.84
C LYS A 59 -14.74 -5.03 -16.60
N SER A 60 -14.86 -4.24 -15.54
CA SER A 60 -13.82 -3.28 -15.14
C SER A 60 -12.53 -3.94 -14.67
N ASP A 61 -12.59 -5.16 -14.11
CA ASP A 61 -11.38 -5.86 -13.63
C ASP A 61 -10.50 -6.38 -14.78
N ILE A 62 -11.04 -6.47 -15.99
CA ILE A 62 -10.33 -6.93 -17.20
C ILE A 62 -10.08 -5.75 -18.16
N ASN A 63 -10.44 -4.53 -17.77
CA ASN A 63 -10.33 -3.37 -18.63
C ASN A 63 -8.86 -2.91 -18.75
N PRO A 64 -8.21 -3.03 -19.92
CA PRO A 64 -6.80 -2.68 -20.08
C PRO A 64 -6.51 -1.17 -19.95
N LYS A 65 -7.56 -0.34 -19.93
CA LYS A 65 -7.43 1.11 -19.70
C LYS A 65 -7.21 1.46 -18.23
N ASP A 66 -7.65 0.61 -17.30
CA ASP A 66 -7.49 0.85 -15.86
C ASP A 66 -6.21 0.19 -15.33
N ARG A 67 -5.07 0.74 -15.72
CA ARG A 67 -3.74 0.16 -15.44
C ARG A 67 -3.30 0.31 -13.98
N GLN A 68 -4.01 1.12 -13.18
CA GLN A 68 -3.63 1.42 -11.80
C GLN A 68 -4.44 0.60 -10.78
N ASN A 69 -5.37 -0.23 -11.24
CA ASN A 69 -6.26 -0.99 -10.36
C ASN A 69 -5.64 -2.31 -9.91
N PHE A 70 -4.80 -2.23 -8.89
CA PHE A 70 -4.19 -3.42 -8.27
C PHE A 70 -5.24 -4.40 -7.71
N SER A 71 -6.41 -3.93 -7.29
CA SER A 71 -7.46 -4.80 -6.76
C SER A 71 -7.97 -5.81 -7.80
N SER A 72 -7.97 -5.42 -9.07
CA SER A 72 -8.33 -6.31 -10.17
C SER A 72 -7.29 -7.41 -10.38
N CYS A 73 -5.99 -7.10 -10.23
CA CYS A 73 -4.92 -8.10 -10.22
C CYS A 73 -5.14 -9.16 -9.12
N LEU A 74 -5.46 -8.73 -7.90
CA LEU A 74 -5.75 -9.64 -6.78
C LEU A 74 -6.92 -10.58 -7.10
N LYS A 75 -8.03 -10.05 -7.63
CA LYS A 75 -9.18 -10.86 -8.02
C LYS A 75 -8.86 -11.84 -9.14
N LEU A 76 -8.05 -11.43 -10.13
CA LEU A 76 -7.57 -12.31 -11.21
C LEU A 76 -6.70 -13.45 -10.68
N THR A 77 -6.04 -13.28 -9.54
CA THR A 77 -5.27 -14.33 -8.87
C THR A 77 -6.05 -15.10 -7.79
N SER A 78 -7.38 -14.95 -7.75
CA SER A 78 -8.22 -15.62 -6.76
C SER A 78 -8.27 -17.15 -6.98
N THR A 79 -8.43 -17.89 -5.88
CA THR A 79 -8.52 -19.36 -5.93
C THR A 79 -9.77 -19.83 -6.66
N ASP A 80 -10.87 -19.07 -6.60
CA ASP A 80 -12.13 -19.47 -7.23
C ASP A 80 -12.04 -19.38 -8.75
N LEU A 81 -11.34 -18.36 -9.27
CA LEU A 81 -11.02 -18.29 -10.69
C LEU A 81 -10.13 -19.47 -11.13
N PHE A 82 -9.19 -19.91 -10.29
CA PHE A 82 -8.34 -21.06 -10.62
C PHE A 82 -9.12 -22.37 -10.72
N LYS A 83 -10.13 -22.57 -9.86
CA LYS A 83 -11.03 -23.75 -9.96
C LYS A 83 -11.73 -23.76 -11.32
N ILE A 84 -12.31 -22.63 -11.71
CA ILE A 84 -13.02 -22.47 -12.99
C ILE A 84 -12.07 -22.70 -14.18
N LEU A 85 -10.87 -22.13 -14.14
CA LEU A 85 -9.89 -22.28 -15.22
C LEU A 85 -9.24 -23.66 -15.28
N ASN A 86 -9.31 -24.45 -14.21
CA ASN A 86 -8.78 -25.81 -14.18
C ASN A 86 -9.72 -26.80 -14.86
N ASP A 87 -11.02 -26.50 -14.89
CA ASP A 87 -12.04 -27.35 -15.54
C ASP A 87 -11.96 -27.29 -17.08
N ASN A 88 -11.32 -26.26 -17.65
CA ASN A 88 -11.20 -26.08 -19.09
C ASN A 88 -9.75 -26.34 -19.59
N VAL A 89 -9.61 -27.30 -20.50
CA VAL A 89 -8.30 -27.71 -21.05
C VAL A 89 -7.61 -26.57 -21.82
N ASN A 90 -8.40 -25.69 -22.46
CA ASN A 90 -7.86 -24.60 -23.28
C ASN A 90 -7.28 -23.44 -22.45
N THR A 91 -7.61 -23.35 -21.16
CA THR A 91 -7.18 -22.26 -20.27
C THR A 91 -5.93 -22.59 -19.45
N ARG A 92 -5.31 -23.76 -19.67
CA ARG A 92 -4.17 -24.23 -18.87
C ARG A 92 -2.97 -23.29 -18.91
N GLY A 93 -2.70 -22.65 -20.05
CA GLY A 93 -1.63 -21.65 -20.16
C GLY A 93 -1.89 -20.42 -19.29
N THR A 94 -3.12 -19.90 -19.34
CA THR A 94 -3.54 -18.77 -18.51
C THR A 94 -3.54 -19.10 -17.02
N LEU A 95 -3.97 -20.31 -16.65
CA LEU A 95 -3.91 -20.79 -15.26
C LEU A 95 -2.48 -20.77 -14.72
N ILE A 96 -1.52 -21.32 -15.47
CA ILE A 96 -0.10 -21.33 -15.07
C ILE A 96 0.42 -19.89 -14.91
N TYR A 97 0.10 -19.01 -15.85
CA TYR A 97 0.49 -17.60 -15.77
C TYR A 97 -0.07 -16.92 -14.52
N LEU A 98 -1.37 -17.06 -14.24
CA LEU A 98 -1.99 -16.45 -13.07
C LEU A 98 -1.51 -17.06 -11.75
N GLN A 99 -1.16 -18.35 -11.73
CA GLN A 99 -0.51 -18.98 -10.58
C GLN A 99 0.86 -18.38 -10.32
N MET A 100 1.70 -18.19 -11.35
CA MET A 100 2.99 -17.52 -11.19
C MET A 100 2.81 -16.08 -10.69
N LEU A 101 1.86 -15.33 -11.26
CA LEU A 101 1.54 -13.98 -10.82
C LEU A 101 1.10 -13.96 -9.35
N LYS A 102 0.26 -14.90 -8.92
CA LYS A 102 -0.15 -15.05 -7.52
C LYS A 102 1.04 -15.26 -6.60
N MET A 103 1.97 -16.15 -6.99
CA MET A 103 3.17 -16.42 -6.18
C MET A 103 4.04 -15.18 -6.04
N ILE A 104 4.18 -14.38 -7.11
CA ILE A 104 4.89 -13.10 -7.07
C ILE A 104 4.17 -12.14 -6.12
N VAL A 105 2.86 -11.96 -6.27
CA VAL A 105 2.07 -11.07 -5.41
C VAL A 105 2.18 -11.47 -3.94
N VAL A 106 2.05 -12.76 -3.63
CA VAL A 106 2.19 -13.30 -2.27
C VAL A 106 3.58 -12.98 -1.71
N ALA A 107 4.64 -13.23 -2.48
CA ALA A 107 6.01 -12.98 -2.04
C ALA A 107 6.31 -11.51 -1.73
N TYR A 108 5.71 -10.56 -2.47
CA TYR A 108 6.01 -9.13 -2.31
C TYR A 108 5.01 -8.36 -1.44
N VAL A 109 3.75 -8.79 -1.40
CA VAL A 109 2.64 -8.03 -0.79
C VAL A 109 2.20 -8.62 0.53
N GLU A 110 2.29 -9.94 0.70
CA GLU A 110 1.78 -10.58 1.90
C GLU A 110 2.71 -10.29 3.09
N LYS A 111 2.18 -9.59 4.10
CA LYS A 111 2.96 -9.17 5.28
C LYS A 111 3.38 -10.33 6.19
N LYS A 112 2.89 -11.53 5.93
CA LYS A 112 3.21 -12.71 6.72
C LYS A 112 4.63 -13.14 6.36
N THR A 113 5.59 -12.69 7.15
CA THR A 113 6.94 -13.24 7.14
C THR A 113 6.82 -14.74 7.38
N THR A 114 7.24 -15.54 6.40
CA THR A 114 7.21 -16.98 6.56
C THR A 114 8.28 -17.40 7.57
N ILE A 115 8.01 -18.45 8.35
CA ILE A 115 9.00 -19.02 9.28
C ILE A 115 10.29 -19.39 8.53
N ALA A 116 10.18 -19.80 7.26
CA ALA A 116 11.33 -20.09 6.40
C ALA A 116 12.24 -18.87 6.18
N GLU A 117 11.70 -17.71 5.86
CA GLU A 117 12.48 -16.46 5.71
C GLU A 117 13.17 -16.08 7.02
N LEU A 118 12.45 -16.19 8.15
CA LEU A 118 13.01 -15.96 9.47
C LEU A 118 14.19 -16.90 9.77
N LEU A 119 14.05 -18.19 9.45
CA LEU A 119 15.09 -19.19 9.62
C LEU A 119 16.31 -18.93 8.72
N LEU A 120 16.10 -18.54 7.47
CA LEU A 120 17.19 -18.19 6.54
C LEU A 120 17.97 -16.96 7.02
N VAL A 121 17.28 -15.97 7.57
CA VAL A 121 17.91 -14.79 8.20
C VAL A 121 18.67 -15.17 9.46
N LYS A 122 18.11 -16.02 10.33
CA LYS A 122 18.80 -16.53 11.53
C LYS A 122 20.04 -17.34 11.18
N GLN A 123 20.01 -18.08 10.07
CA GLN A 123 21.16 -18.81 9.52
C GLN A 123 22.18 -17.91 8.80
N LYS A 124 21.95 -16.59 8.74
CA LYS A 124 22.77 -15.60 8.01
C LYS A 124 22.89 -15.90 6.50
N GLN A 125 21.94 -16.64 5.92
CA GLN A 125 21.86 -16.87 4.48
C GLN A 125 21.14 -15.73 3.76
N LEU A 126 20.27 -15.03 4.48
CA LEU A 126 19.63 -13.80 4.02
C LEU A 126 19.95 -12.64 4.97
N PRO A 127 20.11 -11.41 4.45
CA PRO A 127 20.21 -10.23 5.28
C PRO A 127 18.92 -9.97 6.10
N PRO A 128 19.01 -9.39 7.31
CA PRO A 128 17.83 -9.09 8.13
C PRO A 128 16.79 -8.17 7.48
N HIS A 129 17.21 -7.30 6.55
CA HIS A 129 16.29 -6.39 5.85
C HIS A 129 15.27 -7.12 4.97
N VAL A 130 15.53 -8.38 4.60
CA VAL A 130 14.61 -9.21 3.82
C VAL A 130 13.32 -9.52 4.59
N LEU A 131 13.34 -9.45 5.94
CA LEU A 131 12.11 -9.62 6.74
C LEU A 131 11.14 -8.44 6.58
N CYS A 132 11.61 -7.32 6.02
CA CYS A 132 10.85 -6.10 5.83
C CYS A 132 10.57 -5.81 4.35
N ILE A 133 10.44 -6.83 3.48
CA ILE A 133 10.11 -6.62 2.05
C ILE A 133 8.91 -5.68 1.86
N HIS A 134 7.88 -5.82 2.70
CA HIS A 134 6.69 -4.96 2.64
C HIS A 134 6.98 -3.47 2.86
N ALA A 135 8.06 -3.12 3.59
CA ALA A 135 8.49 -1.75 3.81
C ALA A 135 9.11 -1.11 2.56
N PHE A 136 9.55 -1.92 1.60
CA PHE A 136 10.02 -1.46 0.30
C PHE A 136 8.89 -1.23 -0.71
N SER A 137 7.63 -1.55 -0.36
CA SER A 137 6.49 -1.24 -1.21
C SER A 137 6.11 0.24 -1.16
N SER A 138 5.75 0.80 -2.32
CA SER A 138 5.25 2.19 -2.42
C SER A 138 3.84 2.39 -1.83
N GLN A 139 3.20 1.33 -1.33
CA GLN A 139 1.83 1.37 -0.81
C GLN A 139 1.67 2.28 0.40
N ALA A 140 2.68 2.35 1.27
CA ALA A 140 2.69 3.29 2.40
C ALA A 140 2.68 4.74 1.91
N CYS A 141 3.49 5.06 0.89
CA CYS A 141 3.51 6.38 0.26
C CYS A 141 2.16 6.72 -0.40
N GLU A 142 1.58 5.79 -1.17
CA GLU A 142 0.27 6.01 -1.80
C GLU A 142 -0.85 6.16 -0.75
N SER A 143 -0.77 5.44 0.38
CA SER A 143 -1.68 5.64 1.52
C SER A 143 -1.58 7.07 2.07
N ILE A 144 -0.37 7.61 2.25
CA ILE A 144 -0.16 9.00 2.67
C ILE A 144 -0.76 9.98 1.65
N PHE A 145 -0.55 9.76 0.34
CA PHE A 145 -1.15 10.59 -0.69
C PHE A 145 -2.69 10.52 -0.68
N ARG A 146 -3.27 9.33 -0.52
CA ARG A 146 -4.73 9.18 -0.38
C ARG A 146 -5.26 9.90 0.85
N ASN A 147 -4.61 9.74 2.00
CA ASN A 147 -5.02 10.40 3.24
C ASN A 147 -4.90 11.93 3.14
N THR A 148 -3.81 12.44 2.56
CA THR A 148 -3.65 13.89 2.35
C THR A 148 -4.66 14.47 1.34
N ARG A 149 -5.07 13.70 0.33
CA ARG A 149 -6.20 14.08 -0.56
C ARG A 149 -7.53 14.09 0.20
N ALA A 150 -7.75 13.12 1.10
CA ALA A 150 -8.96 13.02 1.91
C ALA A 150 -9.08 14.11 2.98
N LEU A 151 -7.95 14.72 3.40
CA LEU A 151 -7.93 15.86 4.33
C LEU A 151 -8.42 17.20 3.71
N SER A 152 -8.89 17.20 2.46
CA SER A 152 -9.56 18.37 1.89
C SER A 152 -10.87 18.65 2.63
N GLY A 153 -11.14 19.91 2.95
CA GLY A 153 -12.36 20.29 3.66
C GLY A 153 -13.63 19.97 2.87
N ILE A 154 -14.78 19.89 3.56
CA ILE A 154 -16.10 19.52 3.02
C ILE A 154 -16.53 20.32 1.77
N TYR A 155 -16.03 21.54 1.59
CA TYR A 155 -16.33 22.40 0.44
C TYR A 155 -15.27 22.34 -0.67
N SER A 156 -14.23 21.52 -0.52
CA SER A 156 -13.10 21.43 -1.44
C SER A 156 -12.94 20.03 -2.00
N THR A 157 -13.29 19.87 -3.28
CA THR A 157 -12.98 18.67 -4.07
C THR A 157 -11.58 18.73 -4.69
N ILE A 158 -10.71 19.60 -4.17
CA ILE A 158 -9.36 19.79 -4.71
C ILE A 158 -8.53 18.55 -4.35
N VAL A 159 -8.36 17.68 -5.35
CA VAL A 159 -7.49 16.49 -5.31
C VAL A 159 -6.04 16.80 -5.67
N ASN A 160 -5.80 17.94 -6.34
CA ASN A 160 -4.48 18.39 -6.76
C ASN A 160 -4.02 19.52 -5.85
N PHE A 161 -2.91 19.33 -5.15
CA PHE A 161 -2.39 20.32 -4.22
C PHE A 161 -0.92 20.64 -4.55
N THR A 162 -0.47 21.83 -4.18
CA THR A 162 0.95 22.21 -4.32
C THR A 162 1.81 21.40 -3.34
N VAL A 163 3.14 21.44 -3.50
CA VAL A 163 4.05 20.81 -2.53
C VAL A 163 3.88 21.45 -1.15
N TYR A 164 3.70 22.77 -1.10
CA TYR A 164 3.41 23.47 0.15
C TYR A 164 2.12 22.96 0.82
N ASP A 165 1.02 22.88 0.06
CA ASP A 165 -0.25 22.33 0.55
C ASP A 165 -0.09 20.89 1.04
N PHE A 166 0.68 20.08 0.32
CA PHE A 166 1.00 18.71 0.74
C PHE A 166 1.71 18.69 2.08
N LEU A 167 2.78 19.49 2.26
CA LEU A 167 3.54 19.55 3.50
C LEU A 167 2.66 19.97 4.68
N ARG A 168 1.80 20.98 4.49
CA ARG A 168 0.84 21.42 5.51
C ARG A 168 -0.16 20.32 5.88
N ARG A 169 -0.66 19.58 4.89
CA ARG A 169 -1.56 18.43 5.11
C ARG A 169 -0.84 17.25 5.75
N ALA A 170 0.41 16.99 5.40
CA ALA A 170 1.23 15.94 5.97
C ALA A 170 1.53 16.21 7.45
N GLN A 171 1.82 17.46 7.83
CA GLN A 171 1.95 17.86 9.24
C GLN A 171 0.65 17.59 10.03
N ARG A 172 -0.50 17.95 9.47
CA ARG A 172 -1.81 17.63 10.08
C ARG A 172 -2.04 16.13 10.21
N LEU A 173 -1.69 15.35 9.18
CA LEU A 173 -1.80 13.90 9.20
C LEU A 173 -0.89 13.27 10.26
N SER A 174 0.32 13.80 10.45
CA SER A 174 1.24 13.38 11.51
C SER A 174 0.62 13.58 12.90
N LEU A 175 0.06 14.76 13.15
CA LEU A 175 -0.60 15.06 14.43
C LEU A 175 -1.81 14.13 14.68
N LEU A 176 -2.60 13.84 13.65
CA LEU A 176 -3.72 12.89 13.75
C LEU A 176 -3.25 11.48 14.08
N ASN A 177 -2.16 11.02 13.46
CA ASN A 177 -1.57 9.72 13.75
C ASN A 177 -1.01 9.67 15.18
N ASP A 178 -0.33 10.71 15.64
CA ASP A 178 0.20 10.79 17.00
C ASP A 178 -0.93 10.69 18.04
N ILE A 179 -2.06 11.37 17.78
CA ILE A 179 -3.24 11.30 18.65
C ILE A 179 -3.85 9.88 18.63
N LYS A 180 -3.99 9.26 17.45
CA LYS A 180 -4.50 7.89 17.32
C LYS A 180 -3.61 6.85 18.02
N CYS A 181 -2.29 7.02 17.94
CA CYS A 181 -1.33 6.16 18.65
C CYS A 181 -1.42 6.33 20.16
N LYS A 182 -1.59 7.56 20.67
CA LYS A 182 -1.79 7.78 22.10
C LYS A 182 -3.10 7.17 22.60
N GLN A 183 -4.18 7.30 21.84
CA GLN A 183 -5.48 6.71 22.18
C GLN A 183 -5.47 5.18 22.25
N SER A 184 -4.62 4.52 21.45
CA SER A 184 -4.52 3.05 21.44
C SER A 184 -3.65 2.49 22.56
N ASN A 185 -2.74 3.29 23.12
CA ASN A 185 -1.81 2.84 24.14
C ASN A 185 -2.20 3.25 25.57
N ASP A 186 -3.05 4.27 25.73
CA ASP A 186 -3.32 4.89 27.02
C ASP A 186 -4.76 4.61 27.45
N GLU A 187 -4.99 3.47 28.12
CA GLU A 187 -6.32 3.11 28.66
C GLU A 187 -6.75 4.00 29.83
N SER A 188 -5.85 4.78 30.44
CA SER A 188 -6.04 5.19 31.84
C SER A 188 -6.13 6.68 32.16
N VAL A 189 -5.76 7.65 31.30
CA VAL A 189 -5.62 9.03 31.83
C VAL A 189 -6.33 10.18 31.11
N ASN A 190 -6.67 10.15 29.82
CA ASN A 190 -7.49 11.24 29.24
C ASN A 190 -8.22 10.77 27.98
N ASN A 191 -9.50 10.38 28.15
CA ASN A 191 -10.39 10.00 27.06
C ASN A 191 -10.74 11.22 26.18
N LEU A 192 -9.80 11.65 25.34
CA LEU A 192 -10.13 12.43 24.15
C LEU A 192 -10.88 11.52 23.18
N ALA A 193 -12.17 11.30 23.42
CA ALA A 193 -13.05 10.61 22.50
C ALA A 193 -13.44 11.61 21.40
N PHE A 194 -12.91 11.43 20.19
CA PHE A 194 -13.49 12.15 19.05
C PHE A 194 -14.90 11.62 18.83
N PRO A 195 -15.88 12.49 18.54
CA PRO A 195 -17.19 12.06 18.10
C PRO A 195 -17.03 11.17 16.87
N VAL A 196 -17.16 9.86 17.07
CA VAL A 196 -17.19 8.92 15.96
C VAL A 196 -18.57 9.09 15.36
N HIS A 197 -18.66 9.77 14.22
CA HIS A 197 -19.90 9.79 13.45
C HIS A 197 -20.33 8.33 13.27
N HIS A 198 -21.52 7.98 13.77
CA HIS A 198 -22.06 6.62 13.92
C HIS A 198 -22.20 5.79 12.63
N LYS A 199 -21.60 6.25 11.52
CA LYS A 199 -21.62 5.60 10.21
C LYS A 199 -20.51 4.57 10.01
N HIS A 200 -19.62 4.35 10.98
CA HIS A 200 -18.77 3.16 10.98
C HIS A 200 -19.60 1.94 11.38
N GLN A 201 -20.29 1.40 10.36
CA GLN A 201 -20.68 0.01 10.21
C GLN A 201 -19.62 -0.90 10.84
N ASN A 202 -20.04 -1.73 11.80
CA ASN A 202 -19.78 -3.17 12.00
C ASN A 202 -18.48 -3.85 11.50
N ASP A 203 -17.45 -3.14 11.06
CA ASP A 203 -16.06 -3.59 11.11
C ASP A 203 -15.57 -3.48 12.56
N ARG A 204 -16.35 -4.04 13.50
CA ARG A 204 -15.76 -4.85 14.56
C ARG A 204 -15.08 -6.00 13.82
N GLN A 205 -13.94 -5.71 13.20
CA GLN A 205 -12.79 -6.58 13.27
C GLN A 205 -12.77 -6.96 14.74
N SER A 206 -13.25 -8.16 15.05
CA SER A 206 -13.31 -8.62 16.43
C SER A 206 -11.94 -8.30 16.97
N SER A 207 -11.86 -7.40 17.94
CA SER A 207 -10.68 -7.26 18.76
C SER A 207 -10.55 -8.64 19.34
N CYS A 208 -9.78 -9.46 18.63
CA CYS A 208 -9.36 -10.75 19.07
C CYS A 208 -8.44 -10.37 20.22
N THR A 209 -9.02 -10.18 21.39
CA THR A 209 -8.49 -10.77 22.60
C THR A 209 -8.50 -12.29 22.40
N GLU A 210 -7.83 -12.78 21.36
CA GLU A 210 -6.99 -13.94 21.54
C GLU A 210 -6.09 -13.48 22.67
N SER A 211 -6.46 -13.90 23.87
CA SER A 211 -5.45 -14.15 24.90
C SER A 211 -4.25 -14.63 24.13
N GLN A 212 -3.13 -13.91 24.24
CA GLN A 212 -1.85 -14.45 23.85
C GLN A 212 -1.67 -15.67 24.74
N ASN A 213 -2.31 -16.78 24.37
CA ASN A 213 -1.94 -18.11 24.79
C ASN A 213 -0.52 -18.15 24.26
N GLU A 214 0.43 -17.96 25.17
CA GLU A 214 1.85 -18.10 24.89
C GLU A 214 1.96 -19.32 24.01
N ILE A 215 2.38 -19.11 22.75
CA ILE A 215 2.47 -20.20 21.78
C ILE A 215 3.52 -21.13 22.37
N ASP A 216 3.07 -22.24 22.93
CA ASP A 216 3.98 -23.19 23.56
C ASP A 216 4.84 -23.80 22.46
N GLN A 217 6.06 -24.22 22.81
CA GLN A 217 6.97 -24.85 21.86
C GLN A 217 6.32 -26.07 21.16
N ILE A 218 5.39 -26.73 21.85
CA ILE A 218 4.55 -27.82 21.33
C ILE A 218 3.67 -27.34 20.17
N ASP A 219 3.08 -26.15 20.28
CA ASP A 219 2.25 -25.57 19.22
C ASP A 219 3.09 -25.21 17.99
N ILE A 220 4.31 -24.70 18.20
CA ILE A 220 5.24 -24.41 17.09
C ILE A 220 5.60 -25.69 16.34
N GLU A 221 5.93 -26.77 17.05
CA GLU A 221 6.26 -28.07 16.43
C GLU A 221 5.08 -28.65 15.66
N GLN A 222 3.86 -28.53 16.19
CA GLN A 222 2.64 -28.95 15.50
C GLN A 222 2.36 -28.11 14.25
N ILE A 223 2.55 -26.79 14.33
CA ILE A 223 2.39 -25.88 13.18
C ILE A 223 3.38 -26.22 12.08
N ILE A 224 4.66 -26.45 12.42
CA ILE A 224 5.70 -26.85 11.46
C ILE A 224 5.34 -28.19 10.83
N THR A 225 4.89 -29.16 11.64
CA THR A 225 4.49 -30.49 11.17
C THR A 225 3.32 -30.38 10.20
N LYS A 226 2.29 -29.60 10.54
CA LYS A 226 1.11 -29.40 9.70
C LYS A 226 1.48 -28.74 8.37
N ALA A 227 2.25 -27.64 8.41
CA ALA A 227 2.70 -26.94 7.21
C ALA A 227 3.54 -27.85 6.28
N TYR A 228 4.36 -28.73 6.85
CA TYR A 228 5.13 -29.71 6.07
C TYR A 228 4.22 -30.71 5.33
N HIS A 229 3.20 -31.25 6.01
CA HIS A 229 2.27 -32.18 5.38
C HIS A 229 1.43 -31.50 4.29
N GLU A 230 0.95 -30.27 4.54
CA GLU A 230 0.23 -29.48 3.54
C GLU A 230 1.08 -29.21 2.28
N ALA A 231 2.39 -28.96 2.46
CA ALA A 231 3.31 -28.80 1.33
C ALA A 231 3.51 -30.10 0.54
N ILE A 232 3.60 -31.25 1.22
CA ILE A 232 3.64 -32.57 0.56
C ILE A 232 2.37 -32.81 -0.23
N ASP A 233 1.20 -32.60 0.38
CA ASP A 233 -0.10 -32.84 -0.27
C ASP A 233 -0.25 -31.95 -1.52
N MET A 234 0.22 -30.70 -1.44
CA MET A 234 0.25 -29.80 -2.58
C MET A 234 1.19 -30.29 -3.69
N LEU A 235 2.39 -30.78 -3.36
CA LEU A 235 3.33 -31.33 -4.33
C LEU A 235 2.85 -32.64 -4.96
N ASP A 236 2.13 -33.47 -4.20
CA ASP A 236 1.53 -34.71 -4.68
C ASP A 236 0.37 -34.39 -5.65
N GLY A 237 -0.49 -33.45 -5.31
CA GLY A 237 -1.57 -32.96 -6.17
C GLY A 237 -1.08 -32.36 -7.50
N LEU A 238 0.17 -31.89 -7.55
CA LEU A 238 0.82 -31.38 -8.77
C LEU A 238 1.63 -32.45 -9.52
N GLU A 239 1.63 -33.71 -9.05
CA GLU A 239 2.43 -34.83 -9.56
C GLU A 239 3.96 -34.60 -9.56
N ILE A 240 4.45 -33.55 -8.87
CA ILE A 240 5.87 -33.21 -8.82
C ILE A 240 6.66 -34.30 -8.08
N LEU A 241 6.05 -34.91 -7.07
CA LEU A 241 6.66 -36.03 -6.33
C LEU A 241 6.98 -37.21 -7.25
N ASN A 242 6.11 -37.52 -8.22
CA ASN A 242 6.35 -38.58 -9.20
C ASN A 242 7.53 -38.24 -10.11
N VAL A 243 7.64 -36.99 -10.55
CA VAL A 243 8.76 -36.50 -11.38
C VAL A 243 10.08 -36.57 -10.61
N LEU A 244 10.10 -36.11 -9.35
CA LEU A 244 11.29 -36.14 -8.50
C LEU A 244 11.76 -37.57 -8.21
N LYS A 245 10.81 -38.48 -7.93
CA LYS A 245 11.08 -39.90 -7.72
C LYS A 245 11.67 -40.57 -8.97
N ASN A 246 11.11 -40.25 -10.15
CA ASN A 246 11.61 -40.78 -11.42
C ASN A 246 13.01 -40.27 -11.76
N LYS A 247 13.33 -39.02 -11.40
CA LYS A 247 14.66 -38.44 -11.63
C LYS A 247 15.69 -38.77 -10.55
N ARG A 248 15.29 -39.42 -9.44
CA ARG A 248 16.13 -39.71 -8.27
C ARG A 248 16.81 -38.46 -7.68
N VAL A 249 16.20 -37.28 -7.83
CA VAL A 249 16.86 -36.00 -7.49
C VAL A 249 16.79 -35.70 -5.99
N LEU A 250 15.75 -36.13 -5.27
CA LEU A 250 15.68 -36.04 -3.81
C LEU A 250 14.52 -36.91 -3.31
N ASP A 251 14.75 -37.66 -2.24
CA ASP A 251 13.67 -38.29 -1.47
C ASP A 251 13.32 -37.35 -0.31
N LEU A 252 12.16 -36.69 -0.40
CA LEU A 252 11.64 -35.80 0.65
C LEU A 252 11.50 -36.52 2.00
N LYS A 253 11.41 -37.85 1.99
CA LYS A 253 11.38 -38.65 3.20
C LYS A 253 12.64 -38.51 4.04
N LEU A 254 13.82 -38.36 3.41
CA LEU A 254 15.07 -38.14 4.14
C LEU A 254 15.10 -36.75 4.80
N LEU A 255 14.49 -35.76 4.16
CA LEU A 255 14.39 -34.41 4.71
C LEU A 255 13.42 -34.36 5.89
N SER A 256 12.25 -35.01 5.80
CA SER A 256 11.34 -35.10 6.95
C SER A 256 11.97 -35.82 8.12
N GLU A 257 12.61 -36.96 7.88
CA GLU A 257 13.28 -37.72 8.95
C GLU A 257 14.35 -36.87 9.63
N TYR A 258 15.13 -36.10 8.87
CA TYR A 258 16.12 -35.17 9.42
C TYR A 258 15.47 -34.06 10.25
N VAL A 259 14.47 -33.37 9.71
CA VAL A 259 13.77 -32.26 10.39
C VAL A 259 13.10 -32.75 11.68
N PHE A 260 12.34 -33.85 11.63
CA PHE A 260 11.68 -34.41 12.81
C PHE A 260 12.67 -34.94 13.85
N LYS A 261 13.78 -35.53 13.42
CA LYS A 261 14.85 -35.93 14.34
C LYS A 261 15.47 -34.73 15.04
N GLN A 262 15.67 -33.62 14.32
CA GLN A 262 16.26 -32.40 14.88
C GLN A 262 15.28 -31.70 15.84
N LEU A 263 13.99 -31.64 15.50
CA LEU A 263 12.93 -31.11 16.38
C LEU A 263 12.82 -31.94 17.67
N ASN A 264 12.69 -33.25 17.57
CA ASN A 264 12.59 -34.16 18.72
C ASN A 264 13.85 -34.21 19.60
N SER A 265 15.02 -33.89 19.05
CA SER A 265 16.26 -33.84 19.83
C SER A 265 16.35 -32.55 20.66
N ASN A 266 15.79 -31.45 20.16
CA ASN A 266 15.83 -30.14 20.80
C ASN A 266 14.69 -29.93 21.81
N SER A 267 13.54 -30.59 21.64
CA SER A 267 12.41 -30.52 22.58
C SER A 267 12.74 -31.06 23.97
N LYS A 268 13.76 -31.92 24.10
CA LYS A 268 14.22 -32.46 25.39
C LYS A 268 15.16 -31.54 26.17
N MET A 269 15.65 -30.45 25.57
CA MET A 269 16.74 -29.66 26.17
C MET A 269 16.26 -28.52 27.08
N TYR A 270 15.00 -28.13 27.02
CA TYR A 270 14.47 -27.02 27.82
C TYR A 270 13.10 -27.36 28.41
N ASP A 271 13.08 -27.68 29.71
CA ASP A 271 11.85 -27.86 30.48
C ASP A 271 11.48 -26.54 31.19
N TYR A 272 10.66 -25.73 30.51
CA TYR A 272 10.20 -24.43 31.01
C TYR A 272 9.07 -24.55 32.05
N SER A 273 8.61 -25.76 32.38
CA SER A 273 7.55 -25.97 33.38
C SER A 273 7.96 -25.57 34.80
N SER A 274 9.26 -25.35 35.04
CA SER A 274 9.83 -25.10 36.37
C SER A 274 9.83 -23.63 36.82
N GLN A 275 9.36 -22.68 36.00
CA GLN A 275 9.53 -21.23 36.28
C GLN A 275 8.22 -20.47 36.57
N ARG A 276 7.16 -21.16 37.03
CA ARG A 276 5.83 -20.54 37.29
C ARG A 276 5.40 -20.42 38.75
N SER A 277 6.27 -20.64 39.73
CA SER A 277 5.90 -20.46 41.14
C SER A 277 6.20 -19.05 41.65
N ASN A 278 5.14 -18.36 42.10
CA ASN A 278 5.11 -17.23 43.03
C ASN A 278 5.19 -15.83 42.42
N MET A 279 4.15 -15.41 41.70
CA MET A 279 3.69 -14.02 41.84
C MET A 279 2.35 -14.02 42.56
N ASP A 280 2.34 -13.21 43.61
CA ASP A 280 1.39 -13.07 44.70
C ASP A 280 0.18 -12.28 44.18
N ASP A 281 -0.99 -12.93 44.12
CA ASP A 281 -2.26 -12.33 43.74
C ASP A 281 -2.72 -11.37 44.85
N GLY A 282 -2.29 -10.11 44.74
CA GLY A 282 -2.79 -8.99 45.54
C GLY A 282 -4.23 -8.66 45.14
N GLU A 283 -5.16 -9.24 45.88
CA GLU A 283 -6.61 -8.98 45.94
C GLU A 283 -6.89 -7.45 45.98
N PHE A 284 -7.47 -6.91 44.90
CA PHE A 284 -8.03 -5.56 44.87
C PHE A 284 -9.56 -5.68 44.80
N GLU A 285 -10.20 -5.51 45.95
CA GLU A 285 -11.64 -5.24 46.06
C GLU A 285 -11.90 -3.85 45.48
N ILE A 286 -12.78 -3.76 44.48
CA ILE A 286 -13.36 -2.50 44.02
C ILE A 286 -14.81 -2.50 44.48
N ASP A 287 -15.12 -1.58 45.39
CA ASP A 287 -16.47 -1.26 45.84
C ASP A 287 -17.28 -0.69 44.67
N ASP A 288 -18.36 -1.39 44.32
CA ASP A 288 -19.46 -0.90 43.49
C ASP A 288 -20.40 -0.08 44.37
N ASP A 289 -20.47 1.24 44.19
CA ASP A 289 -21.61 2.04 44.66
C ASP A 289 -21.89 3.22 43.72
N ASP A 290 -23.19 3.46 43.52
CA ASP A 290 -23.91 4.63 43.01
C ASP A 290 -23.92 4.89 41.49
N ASP A 291 -24.98 4.54 40.75
CA ASP A 291 -26.35 5.10 40.77
C ASP A 291 -26.38 6.55 40.25
N ASP A 292 -26.80 6.74 38.98
CA ASP A 292 -27.85 7.71 38.68
C ASP A 292 -28.37 7.58 37.24
N ASN A 293 -29.69 7.61 37.21
CA ASN A 293 -30.60 7.27 36.15
C ASN A 293 -31.18 8.58 35.59
N GLU A 294 -30.80 9.00 34.39
CA GLU A 294 -31.51 10.06 33.67
C GLU A 294 -31.93 9.61 32.26
N THR A 295 -33.19 9.21 32.19
CA THR A 295 -34.05 9.26 31.03
C THR A 295 -34.09 10.67 30.44
N THR A 296 -33.69 10.82 29.17
CA THR A 296 -34.08 11.99 28.37
C THR A 296 -34.75 11.57 27.08
N ASP A 297 -35.98 12.03 26.96
CA ASP A 297 -36.97 11.90 25.91
C ASP A 297 -36.44 12.08 24.48
N ASP A 298 -36.83 11.12 23.62
CA ASP A 298 -36.86 11.23 22.17
C ASP A 298 -37.87 12.31 21.73
N LEU A 299 -37.37 13.47 21.31
CA LEU A 299 -38.15 14.42 20.51
C LEU A 299 -37.78 14.30 19.03
N ASN A 300 -38.73 13.73 18.28
CA ASN A 300 -38.85 13.85 16.83
C ASN A 300 -38.75 15.32 16.40
N MET A 301 -37.75 15.64 15.59
CA MET A 301 -37.68 16.86 14.81
C MET A 301 -37.78 16.46 13.33
N ASP A 302 -38.99 16.51 12.79
CA ASP A 302 -39.25 16.52 11.36
C ASP A 302 -38.78 17.88 10.81
N ASP A 303 -37.62 17.89 10.16
CA ASP A 303 -37.05 19.06 9.51
C ASP A 303 -37.50 19.12 8.04
N ASP A 304 -38.77 19.51 7.86
CA ASP A 304 -39.29 20.01 6.58
C ASP A 304 -38.86 21.48 6.44
N ASN A 305 -37.73 21.73 5.78
CA ASN A 305 -37.36 23.09 5.38
C ASN A 305 -37.10 23.21 3.88
N ASN A 306 -38.13 23.74 3.24
CA ASN A 306 -38.26 24.10 1.84
C ASN A 306 -37.67 25.50 1.63
N ASP A 307 -36.39 25.60 1.27
CA ASP A 307 -35.77 26.88 0.91
C ASP A 307 -35.51 26.98 -0.60
N SER A 308 -36.54 27.48 -1.28
CA SER A 308 -36.44 28.13 -2.58
C SER A 308 -35.86 29.53 -2.40
N PHE A 309 -34.55 29.70 -2.59
CA PHE A 309 -33.93 31.02 -2.67
C PHE A 309 -33.45 31.31 -4.10
N SER A 310 -34.28 32.08 -4.81
CA SER A 310 -33.93 32.85 -5.99
C SER A 310 -33.39 34.19 -5.54
N SER A 311 -32.10 34.44 -5.74
CA SER A 311 -31.54 35.79 -5.68
C SER A 311 -30.56 36.01 -6.83
N ASN A 312 -31.03 36.82 -7.79
CA ASN A 312 -30.20 37.60 -8.70
C ASN A 312 -29.23 38.45 -7.87
N ALA A 313 -27.93 38.27 -8.08
CA ALA A 313 -26.92 39.22 -7.68
C ALA A 313 -26.06 39.52 -8.91
N ASP A 314 -26.42 40.62 -9.56
CA ASP A 314 -25.66 41.33 -10.58
C ASP A 314 -24.48 42.00 -9.87
N TYR A 315 -23.26 41.51 -10.12
CA TYR A 315 -22.02 42.15 -9.72
C TYR A 315 -21.26 42.51 -10.98
N THR A 316 -21.39 43.77 -11.38
CA THR A 316 -20.45 44.47 -12.25
C THR A 316 -19.21 44.80 -11.43
N ASP A 317 -18.14 44.01 -11.57
CA ASP A 317 -16.78 44.43 -11.24
C ASP A 317 -16.17 45.07 -12.50
N GLU A 318 -16.37 46.38 -12.60
CA GLU A 318 -15.50 47.27 -13.37
C GLU A 318 -14.33 47.63 -12.44
N ASP A 319 -13.10 47.19 -12.78
CA ASP A 319 -11.82 47.88 -12.52
C ASP A 319 -10.64 46.90 -12.64
N GLU A 320 -10.11 46.69 -13.85
CA GLU A 320 -8.67 46.48 -14.04
C GLU A 320 -8.25 47.14 -15.36
N GLN A 321 -7.83 48.41 -15.22
CA GLN A 321 -7.27 49.20 -16.29
C GLN A 321 -5.77 48.91 -16.41
N GLU A 322 -5.40 48.52 -17.64
CA GLU A 322 -4.12 48.65 -18.34
C GLU A 322 -2.88 49.03 -17.51
N ASP A 323 -1.97 48.08 -17.35
CA ASP A 323 -0.54 48.39 -17.43
C ASP A 323 0.09 47.60 -18.60
N THR A 324 0.59 48.41 -19.51
CA THR A 324 1.25 48.14 -20.78
C THR A 324 2.51 47.27 -20.68
N ASP A 325 2.63 46.35 -21.64
CA ASP A 325 3.83 45.96 -22.37
C ASP A 325 5.14 45.73 -21.60
N ASN A 326 5.36 44.46 -21.25
CA ASN A 326 6.65 43.82 -21.53
C ASN A 326 6.43 42.37 -21.98
N SER A 327 6.31 42.23 -23.29
CA SER A 327 6.19 40.97 -24.03
C SER A 327 7.45 40.13 -23.87
N ILE A 328 7.39 39.11 -23.01
CA ILE A 328 8.20 37.90 -23.15
C ILE A 328 7.27 36.83 -23.72
N ASN A 329 7.31 36.69 -25.05
CA ASN A 329 6.69 35.59 -25.79
C ASN A 329 7.31 34.26 -25.34
N THR A 330 6.78 33.66 -24.27
CA THR A 330 6.98 32.25 -23.94
C THR A 330 5.76 31.48 -24.43
N THR A 331 5.90 30.86 -25.58
CA THR A 331 4.90 29.95 -26.15
C THR A 331 4.60 28.83 -25.15
N LYS A 332 3.32 28.69 -24.84
CA LYS A 332 2.67 27.87 -23.81
C LYS A 332 2.82 26.32 -23.93
N ASN A 333 3.86 25.79 -24.58
CA ASN A 333 3.85 24.39 -25.03
C ASN A 333 4.82 23.40 -24.35
N GLU A 334 5.69 23.77 -23.42
CA GLU A 334 6.55 22.76 -22.76
C GLU A 334 6.83 23.10 -21.30
N PHE A 335 5.94 22.69 -20.39
CA PHE A 335 6.30 22.52 -18.99
C PHE A 335 6.78 21.08 -18.76
N ALA A 336 7.99 20.78 -19.23
CA ALA A 336 8.67 19.50 -19.02
C ALA A 336 9.39 19.51 -17.66
N GLY A 337 8.62 19.39 -16.57
CA GLY A 337 9.14 19.11 -15.23
C GLY A 337 10.05 20.17 -14.60
N ILE A 338 10.59 19.82 -13.42
CA ILE A 338 11.58 20.63 -12.69
C ILE A 338 12.92 20.49 -13.41
N LYS A 339 13.36 21.53 -14.13
CA LYS A 339 14.67 21.55 -14.77
C LYS A 339 15.75 21.90 -13.74
N ILE A 340 16.60 20.92 -13.44
CA ILE A 340 17.79 21.09 -12.62
C ILE A 340 19.00 21.09 -13.55
N CYS A 341 19.74 22.20 -13.59
CA CYS A 341 20.90 22.36 -14.47
C CYS A 341 22.20 22.23 -13.68
N SER A 342 23.20 21.54 -14.22
CA SER A 342 24.53 21.47 -13.58
C SER A 342 25.35 22.74 -13.76
N LYS A 343 25.07 23.52 -14.81
CA LYS A 343 25.71 24.81 -15.12
C LYS A 343 24.67 25.77 -15.67
N VAL A 344 24.88 27.06 -15.42
CA VAL A 344 24.03 28.16 -15.88
C VAL A 344 24.96 29.25 -16.43
N GLU A 345 24.53 29.95 -17.47
CA GLU A 345 25.28 31.08 -18.03
C GLU A 345 25.34 32.23 -17.03
N SER A 346 26.50 32.90 -16.91
CA SER A 346 26.77 33.95 -15.93
C SER A 346 25.70 35.05 -15.91
N ASP A 347 25.17 35.40 -17.08
CA ASP A 347 24.18 36.47 -17.23
C ASP A 347 22.81 36.10 -16.64
N THR A 348 22.51 34.81 -16.52
CA THR A 348 21.23 34.30 -16.00
C THR A 348 21.34 33.69 -14.60
N GLU A 349 22.54 33.64 -14.01
CA GLU A 349 22.77 33.00 -12.69
C GLU A 349 21.87 33.59 -11.60
N HIS A 350 21.57 34.89 -11.68
CA HIS A 350 20.67 35.59 -10.76
C HIS A 350 19.22 35.08 -10.78
N CYS A 351 18.79 34.35 -11.82
CA CYS A 351 17.48 33.73 -11.92
C CYS A 351 17.42 32.32 -11.30
N TYR A 352 18.52 31.81 -10.74
CA TYR A 352 18.60 30.46 -10.18
C TYR A 352 19.00 30.47 -8.69
N PHE A 353 18.64 29.40 -8.00
CA PHE A 353 19.15 29.03 -6.69
C PHE A 353 20.22 27.96 -6.85
N LYS A 354 21.33 28.11 -6.13
CA LYS A 354 22.37 27.10 -6.01
C LYS A 354 21.94 26.08 -4.95
N VAL A 355 21.87 24.81 -5.31
CA VAL A 355 21.43 23.71 -4.45
C VAL A 355 22.45 22.60 -4.51
N THR A 356 22.84 22.05 -3.35
CA THR A 356 23.78 20.92 -3.30
C THR A 356 22.98 19.62 -3.25
N ILE A 357 23.19 18.72 -4.22
CA ILE A 357 22.52 17.42 -4.30
C ILE A 357 23.61 16.37 -4.52
N ASN A 358 23.80 15.47 -3.56
CA ASN A 358 24.87 14.45 -3.57
C ASN A 358 26.26 15.07 -3.73
N ASP A 359 26.57 16.10 -2.93
CA ASP A 359 27.81 16.89 -3.00
C ASP A 359 28.05 17.66 -4.30
N ASP A 360 27.21 17.47 -5.32
CA ASP A 360 27.24 18.26 -6.55
C ASP A 360 26.42 19.54 -6.41
N THR A 361 27.04 20.65 -6.80
CA THR A 361 26.32 21.91 -6.99
C THR A 361 25.44 21.83 -8.23
N LYS A 362 24.14 22.08 -8.07
CA LYS A 362 23.18 22.23 -9.15
C LYS A 362 22.42 23.55 -9.03
N TYR A 363 21.75 23.94 -10.11
CA TYR A 363 21.02 25.19 -10.21
C TYR A 363 19.55 24.91 -10.51
N LEU A 364 18.67 25.48 -9.67
CA LEU A 364 17.22 25.39 -9.79
C LEU A 364 16.65 26.78 -10.09
N HIS A 365 15.84 26.92 -11.14
CA HIS A 365 15.27 28.22 -11.49
C HIS A 365 14.38 28.76 -10.37
N LYS A 366 14.52 30.04 -10.02
CA LYS A 366 13.78 30.70 -8.92
C LYS A 366 12.27 30.58 -9.12
N GLN A 367 11.78 30.69 -10.35
CA GLN A 367 10.34 30.52 -10.65
C GLN A 367 9.84 29.11 -10.29
N THR A 368 10.65 28.07 -10.50
CA THR A 368 10.30 26.69 -10.14
C THR A 368 10.22 26.54 -8.62
N ALA A 369 11.15 27.13 -7.89
CA ALA A 369 11.10 27.19 -6.42
C ALA A 369 9.93 28.02 -5.89
N CYS A 370 9.65 29.18 -6.49
CA CYS A 370 8.45 29.97 -6.16
C CYS A 370 7.17 29.21 -6.46
N TRP A 371 7.13 28.36 -7.49
CA TRP A 371 5.96 27.53 -7.79
C TRP A 371 5.75 26.41 -6.76
N LEU A 372 6.83 25.92 -6.13
CA LEU A 372 6.75 24.99 -5.00
C LEU A 372 6.22 25.65 -3.72
N LEU A 373 6.43 26.97 -3.58
CA LEU A 373 6.23 27.72 -2.33
C LEU A 373 5.10 28.76 -2.35
N THR A 374 4.49 29.06 -3.50
CA THR A 374 3.42 30.07 -3.56
C THR A 374 2.12 29.53 -3.00
N GLU A 375 1.71 30.06 -1.84
CA GLU A 375 0.53 29.68 -1.06
C GLU A 375 -0.82 30.08 -1.69
N GLU A 376 -0.87 31.02 -2.66
CA GLU A 376 -2.06 31.88 -2.70
C GLU A 376 -2.66 32.23 -4.06
N LYS A 377 -2.30 31.59 -5.17
CA LYS A 377 -3.13 31.72 -6.38
C LYS A 377 -4.16 30.61 -6.39
N SER A 378 -5.43 30.99 -6.24
CA SER A 378 -6.63 30.17 -6.40
C SER A 378 -6.60 29.44 -7.75
N LYS A 379 -5.87 28.33 -7.82
CA LYS A 379 -5.81 27.49 -9.00
C LYS A 379 -7.11 26.72 -9.08
N LEU A 380 -7.99 27.14 -9.99
CA LEU A 380 -9.05 26.28 -10.52
C LEU A 380 -8.41 24.95 -10.91
N SER A 381 -8.99 23.82 -10.48
CA SER A 381 -8.53 22.50 -10.92
C SER A 381 -8.49 22.48 -12.45
N ASN A 382 -7.56 21.73 -13.06
CA ASN A 382 -7.44 21.68 -14.53
C ASN A 382 -8.78 21.39 -15.22
N ASP A 383 -9.63 20.54 -14.63
CA ASP A 383 -10.98 20.27 -15.10
C ASP A 383 -11.91 21.49 -14.98
N ARG A 384 -11.93 22.18 -13.84
CA ARG A 384 -12.71 23.43 -13.68
C ARG A 384 -12.20 24.53 -14.61
N LEU A 385 -10.89 24.65 -14.80
CA LEU A 385 -10.28 25.58 -15.74
C LEU A 385 -10.70 25.26 -17.18
N LEU A 386 -10.72 23.98 -17.56
CA LEU A 386 -11.20 23.53 -18.87
C LEU A 386 -12.68 23.87 -19.06
N ARG A 387 -13.53 23.64 -18.06
CA ARG A 387 -14.96 24.00 -18.11
C ARG A 387 -15.16 25.51 -18.23
N VAL A 388 -14.39 26.31 -17.49
CA VAL A 388 -14.42 27.79 -17.61
C VAL A 388 -13.96 28.23 -18.99
N GLN A 389 -12.90 27.64 -19.54
CA GLN A 389 -12.43 27.92 -20.90
C GLN A 389 -13.45 27.51 -21.97
N GLN A 390 -14.15 26.38 -21.80
CA GLN A 390 -15.21 25.94 -22.70
C GLN A 390 -16.44 26.85 -22.61
N ALA A 391 -16.83 27.26 -21.40
CA ALA A 391 -17.92 28.21 -21.19
C ALA A 391 -17.62 29.58 -21.84
N ASN A 392 -16.38 30.06 -21.74
CA ASN A 392 -15.96 31.32 -22.35
C ASN A 392 -15.80 31.25 -23.88
N LYS A 393 -15.58 30.06 -24.47
CA LYS A 393 -15.55 29.89 -25.93
C LYS A 393 -16.95 29.88 -26.57
N ASN A 394 -17.99 29.68 -25.76
CA ASN A 394 -19.38 29.62 -26.21
C ASN A 394 -20.14 30.95 -25.99
N LYS A 395 -19.48 31.96 -25.44
CA LYS A 395 -19.92 33.36 -25.44
C LYS A 395 -19.20 34.08 -26.56
#